data_AF-A0A8C9GTS5-F1
#
_entry.id   AF-A0A8C9GTS5-F1
#
_cell.length_a   1.000
_cell.length_b   1.000
_cell.length_c   1.000
_cell.angle_alpha   90.00
_cell.angle_beta   90.00
_cell.angle_gamma   90.00
#
_symmetry.space_group_name_H-M   'P 1'
#
loop_
_entity.id
_entity.type
_entity.pdbx_description
1 polymer ?
#
loop_
_entity_poly.entity_id
_entity_poly.type
_entity_poly.pdbx_seq_one_letter_code
_entity_poly.pdbx_strand_id
1 'polypeptide(L)'
;MKLITILFLCSRLLLSLTQESQSEEIDCNDKDLFKAVDAALKKYNSQNQSNNQFVLYRITEATKMVGSDTFYSFKYEIKEGDCPVQSGKTWQDCDYKDAAEAATGECTATVGKRASMKFSVATQTCQITPAEGPVVTAQYNCLGCVHPISTQSPELEPILRHGVQYFNNNTQHSSLFTLSEVKRAQRQDTGECTDNAYIDTQLRIASFSQNCDIYPGEDFVQPPSKICVGCPRDIPTNSPELEETLTHTITKLNAENNATFYFKIDNVKKARVQVVAGKKYFIDFVARETTCSKESNEELTESCETKKLGQSLDCNAEVYVVPWEKKIYPTVNCQPLGMISLMKRPPGFSPFRSRQVGEIKEETTSHLRSCEYKGRPPKAGAEPASEREVS
;
A
#
# COMPACT_ATOMS: atom_id res chain seq x y z
N MET A 1 -50.75 -1.76 -86.79
CA MET A 1 -49.70 -0.73 -86.95
C MET A 1 -49.44 -0.05 -85.63
N LYS A 2 -48.19 -0.14 -85.16
CA LYS A 2 -47.43 0.91 -84.47
C LYS A 2 -48.05 1.53 -83.20
N LEU A 3 -47.87 0.92 -82.02
CA LEU A 3 -47.70 1.72 -80.78
C LEU A 3 -47.20 0.98 -79.51
N ILE A 4 -46.78 -0.30 -79.56
CA ILE A 4 -46.34 -1.02 -78.33
C ILE A 4 -44.84 -1.39 -78.32
N THR A 5 -44.11 -1.17 -79.42
CA THR A 5 -42.67 -1.51 -79.51
C THR A 5 -41.69 -0.38 -79.14
N ILE A 6 -42.15 0.72 -78.51
CA ILE A 6 -41.28 1.84 -78.08
C ILE A 6 -41.19 1.96 -76.54
N LEU A 7 -41.83 1.06 -75.78
CA LEU A 7 -41.78 1.08 -74.30
C LEU A 7 -40.87 0.00 -73.67
N PHE A 8 -40.12 -0.74 -74.48
CA PHE A 8 -39.08 -1.68 -74.03
C PHE A 8 -37.65 -1.30 -74.46
N LEU A 9 -37.47 -0.11 -75.05
CA LEU A 9 -36.16 0.44 -75.41
C LEU A 9 -35.72 1.61 -74.50
N CYS A 10 -36.61 2.17 -73.67
CA CYS A 10 -36.24 3.16 -72.64
C CYS A 10 -35.92 2.53 -71.27
N SER A 11 -36.26 1.27 -71.03
CA SER A 11 -35.95 0.58 -69.76
C SER A 11 -34.59 -0.12 -69.74
N ARG A 12 -33.80 -0.02 -70.82
CA ARG A 12 -32.41 -0.51 -70.90
C ARG A 12 -31.36 0.59 -71.10
N LEU A 13 -31.77 1.86 -71.19
CA LEU A 13 -30.86 3.01 -71.30
C LEU A 13 -30.73 3.84 -70.01
N LEU A 14 -31.21 3.33 -68.88
CA LEU A 14 -30.95 3.89 -67.54
C LEU A 14 -30.09 2.96 -66.66
N LEU A 15 -29.20 2.16 -67.27
CA LEU A 15 -27.96 1.73 -66.60
C LEU A 15 -26.82 2.67 -67.01
N SER A 16 -27.03 3.98 -66.90
CA SER A 16 -25.92 4.93 -66.85
C SER A 16 -25.34 4.89 -65.44
N LEU A 17 -24.21 4.18 -65.30
CA LEU A 17 -23.19 4.36 -64.27
C LEU A 17 -23.70 4.80 -62.88
N THR A 18 -24.19 3.86 -62.07
CA THR A 18 -23.82 3.93 -60.66
C THR A 18 -22.43 3.34 -60.58
N GLN A 19 -21.40 4.19 -60.77
CA GLN A 19 -20.04 3.82 -60.41
C GLN A 19 -20.05 3.66 -58.89
N GLU A 20 -20.25 2.43 -58.44
CA GLU A 20 -20.18 2.04 -57.05
C GLU A 20 -18.75 2.35 -56.61
N SER A 21 -18.56 3.44 -55.86
CA SER A 21 -17.25 3.85 -55.36
C SER A 21 -16.79 2.76 -54.39
N GLN A 22 -15.92 1.88 -54.87
CA GLN A 22 -15.40 0.76 -54.09
C GLN A 22 -14.60 1.34 -52.91
N SER A 23 -15.13 1.17 -51.70
CA SER A 23 -14.42 1.51 -50.47
C SER A 23 -13.43 0.40 -50.16
N GLU A 24 -12.14 0.69 -50.27
CA GLU A 24 -11.07 -0.26 -49.98
C GLU A 24 -10.45 0.09 -48.62
N GLU A 25 -10.22 -0.91 -47.77
CA GLU A 25 -9.37 -0.74 -46.59
C GLU A 25 -7.94 -0.40 -47.04
N ILE A 26 -7.26 0.48 -46.29
CA ILE A 26 -5.92 0.95 -46.62
C ILE A 26 -4.96 0.68 -45.47
N ASP A 27 -3.71 0.33 -45.80
CA ASP A 27 -2.63 0.19 -44.82
C ASP A 27 -2.41 1.51 -44.10
N CYS A 28 -2.37 1.46 -42.77
CA CYS A 28 -2.17 2.63 -41.93
C CYS A 28 -0.75 3.22 -42.01
N ASN A 29 0.20 2.51 -42.64
CA ASN A 29 1.52 3.03 -43.02
C ASN A 29 1.55 3.67 -44.42
N ASP A 30 0.40 3.79 -45.09
CA ASP A 30 0.32 4.44 -46.39
C ASP A 30 0.73 5.92 -46.28
N LYS A 31 1.65 6.33 -47.17
CA LYS A 31 2.24 7.68 -47.14
C LYS A 31 1.23 8.77 -47.44
N ASP A 32 0.22 8.50 -48.27
CA ASP A 32 -0.80 9.47 -48.62
C ASP A 32 -1.89 9.53 -47.54
N LEU A 33 -2.18 8.42 -46.86
CA LEU A 33 -2.99 8.44 -45.64
C LEU A 33 -2.34 9.31 -44.55
N PHE A 34 -1.03 9.18 -44.31
CA PHE A 34 -0.35 10.02 -43.32
C PHE A 34 -0.41 11.51 -43.67
N LYS A 35 -0.31 11.88 -44.96
CA LYS A 35 -0.51 13.27 -45.39
C LYS A 35 -1.95 13.76 -45.20
N ALA A 36 -2.93 12.88 -45.38
CA ALA A 36 -4.32 13.17 -45.10
C ALA A 36 -4.54 13.41 -43.59
N VAL A 37 -3.95 12.58 -42.73
CA VAL A 37 -3.95 12.73 -41.27
C VAL A 37 -3.26 14.03 -40.85
N ASP A 38 -2.10 14.34 -41.43
CA ASP A 38 -1.38 15.60 -41.20
C ASP A 38 -2.24 16.82 -41.54
N ALA A 39 -2.93 16.81 -42.69
CA ALA A 39 -3.83 17.89 -43.08
C ALA A 39 -5.02 18.04 -42.10
N ALA A 40 -5.59 16.92 -41.65
CA ALA A 40 -6.67 16.91 -40.66
C ALA A 40 -6.21 17.46 -39.31
N LEU A 41 -5.07 16.99 -38.79
CA LEU A 41 -4.57 17.38 -37.48
C LEU A 41 -4.07 18.83 -37.46
N LYS A 42 -3.43 19.31 -38.54
CA LYS A 42 -3.08 20.73 -38.70
C LYS A 42 -4.31 21.63 -38.71
N LYS A 43 -5.37 21.25 -39.45
CA LYS A 43 -6.64 22.00 -39.45
C LYS A 43 -7.22 22.06 -38.05
N TYR A 44 -7.28 20.93 -37.35
CA TYR A 44 -7.78 20.86 -35.99
C TYR A 44 -6.99 21.76 -35.02
N ASN A 45 -5.67 21.62 -34.96
CA ASN A 45 -4.81 22.41 -34.08
C ASN A 45 -4.86 23.92 -34.41
N SER A 46 -5.08 24.29 -35.67
CA SER A 46 -5.22 25.71 -36.06
C SER A 46 -6.55 26.34 -35.65
N GLN A 47 -7.59 25.53 -35.44
CA GLN A 47 -8.94 25.99 -35.10
C GLN A 47 -9.27 25.82 -33.61
N ASN A 48 -8.59 24.89 -32.94
CA ASN A 48 -8.81 24.60 -31.54
C ASN A 48 -8.27 25.71 -30.63
N GLN A 49 -8.98 26.01 -29.55
CA GLN A 49 -8.60 27.03 -28.56
C GLN A 49 -7.77 26.45 -27.39
N SER A 50 -7.20 25.25 -27.57
CA SER A 50 -6.31 24.64 -26.59
C SER A 50 -5.02 25.45 -26.45
N ASN A 51 -4.44 25.47 -25.24
CA ASN A 51 -3.13 26.08 -25.01
C ASN A 51 -2.01 25.29 -25.73
N ASN A 52 -2.17 23.97 -25.83
CA ASN A 52 -1.20 23.05 -26.42
C ASN A 52 -1.72 22.38 -27.70
N GLN A 53 -0.80 22.00 -28.59
CA GLN A 53 -1.13 21.23 -29.79
C GLN A 53 -1.45 19.77 -29.44
N PHE A 54 -2.38 19.17 -30.18
CA PHE A 54 -2.59 17.73 -30.14
C PHE A 54 -1.67 17.00 -31.11
N VAL A 55 -1.14 15.86 -30.67
CA VAL A 55 -0.22 14.97 -31.37
C VAL A 55 -0.94 13.67 -31.69
N LEU A 56 -0.71 13.11 -32.89
CA LEU A 56 -1.26 11.81 -33.29
C LEU A 56 -0.74 10.72 -32.34
N TYR A 57 -1.65 9.94 -31.75
CA TYR A 57 -1.29 8.77 -30.95
C TYR A 57 -1.30 7.51 -31.80
N ARG A 58 -2.44 7.21 -32.44
CA ARG A 58 -2.60 6.10 -33.39
C ARG A 58 -3.78 6.30 -34.34
N ILE A 59 -3.74 5.62 -35.48
CA ILE A 59 -4.87 5.51 -36.44
C ILE A 59 -5.51 4.15 -36.19
N THR A 60 -6.82 4.09 -35.96
CA THR A 60 -7.54 2.86 -35.58
C THR A 60 -8.26 2.21 -36.76
N GLU A 61 -8.78 3.01 -37.69
CA GLU A 61 -9.50 2.57 -38.89
C GLU A 61 -9.16 3.50 -40.06
N ALA A 62 -8.99 2.95 -41.27
CA ALA A 62 -8.79 3.74 -42.48
C ALA A 62 -9.36 3.06 -43.73
N THR A 63 -10.06 3.84 -44.55
CA THR A 63 -10.60 3.42 -45.84
C THR A 63 -10.33 4.49 -46.90
N LYS A 64 -10.22 4.08 -48.16
CA LYS A 64 -10.13 4.97 -49.32
C LYS A 64 -11.29 4.70 -50.28
N MET A 65 -11.82 5.75 -50.87
CA MET A 65 -12.79 5.69 -51.96
C MET A 65 -12.16 6.31 -53.20
N VAL A 66 -12.08 5.54 -54.28
CA VAL A 66 -11.45 5.96 -55.54
C VAL A 66 -12.54 6.30 -56.57
N GLY A 67 -12.67 7.59 -56.89
CA GLY A 67 -13.53 8.12 -57.96
C GLY A 67 -12.77 9.06 -58.88
N SER A 68 -13.38 10.17 -59.31
CA SER A 68 -12.66 11.26 -60.02
C SER A 68 -11.66 11.99 -59.11
N ASP A 69 -11.97 12.05 -57.82
CA ASP A 69 -11.08 12.44 -56.72
C ASP A 69 -10.91 11.24 -55.77
N THR A 70 -9.80 11.19 -55.02
CA THR A 70 -9.59 10.15 -53.99
C THR A 70 -9.99 10.70 -52.63
N PHE A 71 -10.84 9.98 -51.88
CA PHE A 71 -11.22 10.36 -50.52
C PHE A 71 -10.69 9.34 -49.52
N TYR A 72 -10.05 9.82 -48.46
CA TYR A 72 -9.59 9.03 -47.32
C TYR A 72 -10.55 9.27 -46.15
N SER A 73 -11.10 8.20 -45.58
CA SER A 73 -11.91 8.25 -44.36
C SER A 73 -11.25 7.43 -43.27
N PHE A 74 -10.95 8.06 -42.14
CA PHE A 74 -10.17 7.41 -41.08
C PHE A 74 -10.58 7.86 -39.69
N LYS A 75 -10.41 6.96 -38.72
CA LYS A 75 -10.53 7.20 -37.29
C LYS A 75 -9.15 7.17 -36.64
N TYR A 76 -8.90 8.09 -35.74
CA TYR A 76 -7.59 8.25 -35.11
C TYR A 76 -7.72 8.86 -33.72
N GLU A 77 -6.79 8.49 -32.86
CA GLU A 77 -6.66 9.00 -31.50
C GLU A 77 -5.55 10.04 -31.44
N ILE A 78 -5.78 11.10 -30.67
CA ILE A 78 -4.84 12.19 -30.43
C ILE A 78 -4.61 12.36 -28.93
N LYS A 79 -3.41 12.83 -28.57
CA LYS A 79 -3.02 13.17 -27.21
C LYS A 79 -2.46 14.58 -27.18
N GLU A 80 -2.71 15.31 -26.09
CA GLU A 80 -2.13 16.63 -25.88
C GLU A 80 -0.60 16.54 -25.83
N GLY A 81 0.06 17.40 -26.58
CA GLY A 81 1.52 17.54 -26.58
C GLY A 81 2.00 18.57 -25.57
N ASP A 82 3.32 18.63 -25.39
CA ASP A 82 4.00 19.60 -24.52
C ASP A 82 4.22 20.98 -25.17
N CYS A 83 3.85 21.13 -26.45
CA CYS A 83 4.14 22.32 -27.23
C CYS A 83 2.93 23.26 -27.33
N PRO A 84 3.11 24.57 -27.05
CA PRO A 84 2.06 25.55 -27.26
C PRO A 84 1.66 25.70 -28.72
N VAL A 85 0.40 26.03 -28.99
CA VAL A 85 -0.11 26.27 -30.36
C VAL A 85 0.66 27.39 -31.07
N GLN A 86 1.17 28.38 -30.32
CA GLN A 86 1.91 29.53 -30.86
C GLN A 86 3.43 29.30 -31.01
N SER A 87 3.93 28.11 -30.70
CA SER A 87 5.38 27.83 -30.69
C SER A 87 6.05 27.82 -32.08
N GLY A 88 5.26 27.91 -33.16
CA GLY A 88 5.75 27.77 -34.53
C GLY A 88 6.21 26.36 -34.92
N LYS A 89 6.12 25.39 -33.98
CA LYS A 89 6.41 23.98 -34.20
C LYS A 89 5.23 23.26 -34.86
N THR A 90 5.52 22.19 -35.58
CA THR A 90 4.48 21.27 -36.06
C THR A 90 4.19 20.21 -35.01
N TRP A 91 3.00 19.60 -35.05
CA TRP A 91 2.61 18.56 -34.08
C TRP A 91 3.57 17.36 -34.10
N GLN A 92 4.29 17.14 -35.22
CA GLN A 92 5.31 16.11 -35.35
C GLN A 92 6.57 16.38 -34.51
N ASP A 93 6.81 17.64 -34.14
CA ASP A 93 7.99 18.09 -33.38
C ASP A 93 7.72 18.14 -31.86
N CYS A 94 6.50 17.82 -31.44
CA CYS A 94 6.06 17.89 -30.06
C CYS A 94 6.12 16.51 -29.40
N ASP A 95 6.62 16.45 -28.17
CA ASP A 95 6.57 15.22 -27.37
C ASP A 95 5.18 15.17 -26.67
N TYR A 96 4.74 13.97 -26.27
CA TYR A 96 3.47 13.83 -25.54
C TYR A 96 3.59 14.46 -24.15
N LYS A 97 2.52 15.11 -23.70
CA LYS A 97 2.38 15.55 -22.32
C LYS A 97 2.21 14.32 -21.40
N ASP A 98 2.53 14.47 -20.11
CA ASP A 98 2.41 13.39 -19.13
C ASP A 98 0.98 12.80 -19.11
N ALA A 99 0.88 11.48 -19.00
CA ALA A 99 -0.39 10.77 -19.14
C ALA A 99 -1.46 11.21 -18.12
N ALA A 100 -1.06 11.65 -16.92
CA ALA A 100 -1.99 12.16 -15.90
C ALA A 100 -2.53 13.56 -16.23
N GLU A 101 -1.83 14.32 -17.05
CA GLU A 101 -2.13 15.74 -17.34
C GLU A 101 -2.49 16.00 -18.80
N ALA A 102 -2.49 14.98 -19.65
CA ALA A 102 -2.75 15.09 -21.08
C ALA A 102 -4.24 14.87 -21.40
N ALA A 103 -4.86 15.85 -22.06
CA ALA A 103 -6.14 15.61 -22.70
C ALA A 103 -5.97 14.59 -23.84
N THR A 104 -6.97 13.73 -24.01
CA THR A 104 -7.00 12.72 -25.08
C THR A 104 -8.19 12.98 -25.98
N GLY A 105 -8.17 12.47 -27.20
CA GLY A 105 -9.29 12.66 -28.10
C GLY A 105 -9.42 11.56 -29.13
N GLU A 106 -10.67 11.27 -29.49
CA GLU A 106 -11.02 10.35 -30.56
C GLU A 106 -11.61 11.15 -31.73
N CYS A 107 -11.00 11.02 -32.90
CA CYS A 107 -11.34 11.81 -34.08
C CYS A 107 -11.73 10.93 -35.26
N THR A 108 -12.66 11.42 -36.07
CA THR A 108 -13.00 10.89 -37.40
C THR A 108 -12.86 11.99 -38.43
N ALA A 109 -12.19 11.71 -39.55
CA ALA A 109 -12.01 12.68 -40.62
C ALA A 109 -12.21 12.06 -42.01
N THR A 110 -12.72 12.87 -42.94
CA THR A 110 -12.74 12.57 -44.37
C THR A 110 -11.96 13.65 -45.12
N VAL A 111 -10.95 13.23 -45.87
CA VAL A 111 -10.00 14.12 -46.58
C VAL A 111 -9.96 13.77 -48.05
N GLY A 112 -10.27 14.75 -48.90
CA GLY A 112 -10.18 14.61 -50.35
C GLY A 112 -8.78 14.97 -50.86
N LYS A 113 -8.25 14.17 -51.78
CA LYS A 113 -7.03 14.43 -52.56
C LYS A 113 -7.44 14.77 -53.99
N ARG A 114 -7.24 16.03 -54.38
CA ARG A 114 -7.46 16.50 -55.76
C ARG A 114 -6.26 16.18 -56.65
N ALA A 115 -6.45 16.21 -57.97
CA ALA A 115 -5.41 15.95 -58.97
C ALA A 115 -4.12 16.80 -58.80
N SER A 116 -4.19 17.95 -58.13
CA SER A 116 -3.03 18.80 -57.76
C SER A 116 -2.22 18.29 -56.55
N MET A 117 -2.44 17.05 -56.10
CA MET A 117 -1.84 16.45 -54.88
C MET A 117 -2.12 17.22 -53.57
N LYS A 118 -3.07 18.15 -53.59
CA LYS A 118 -3.48 18.91 -52.41
C LYS A 118 -4.54 18.13 -51.62
N PHE A 119 -4.28 17.94 -50.33
CA PHE A 119 -5.22 17.34 -49.38
C PHE A 119 -6.11 18.43 -48.79
N SER A 120 -7.43 18.22 -48.84
CA SER A 120 -8.42 19.13 -48.27
C SER A 120 -9.36 18.36 -47.35
N VAL A 121 -9.45 18.80 -46.10
CA VAL A 121 -10.32 18.19 -45.09
C VAL A 121 -11.77 18.56 -45.38
N ALA A 122 -12.56 17.58 -45.81
CA ALA A 122 -13.99 17.74 -46.09
C ALA A 122 -14.79 17.78 -44.79
N THR A 123 -14.66 16.75 -43.96
CA THR A 123 -15.32 16.64 -42.66
C THR A 123 -14.34 16.18 -41.60
N GLN A 124 -14.52 16.67 -40.38
CA GLN A 124 -13.71 16.29 -39.23
C GLN A 124 -14.51 16.50 -37.96
N THR A 125 -14.48 15.52 -37.07
CA THR A 125 -15.11 15.59 -35.75
C THR A 125 -14.18 14.93 -34.75
N CYS A 126 -13.97 15.60 -33.62
CA CYS A 126 -13.13 15.09 -32.53
C CYS A 126 -13.91 15.20 -31.22
N GLN A 127 -13.95 14.11 -30.46
CA GLN A 127 -14.44 14.06 -29.09
C GLN A 127 -13.24 14.12 -28.16
N ILE A 128 -13.06 15.25 -27.47
CA ILE A 128 -11.94 15.44 -26.54
C ILE A 128 -12.38 15.06 -25.14
N THR A 129 -11.62 14.16 -24.52
CA THR A 129 -11.65 13.86 -23.10
C THR A 129 -10.61 14.76 -22.43
N PRO A 130 -11.02 15.75 -21.62
CA PRO A 130 -10.08 16.59 -20.88
C PRO A 130 -9.13 15.74 -20.03
N ALA A 131 -7.92 16.24 -19.77
CA ALA A 131 -7.04 15.64 -18.78
C ALA A 131 -7.80 15.50 -17.44
N GLU A 132 -7.50 14.46 -16.66
CA GLU A 132 -8.08 14.27 -15.31
C GLU A 132 -7.73 15.44 -14.37
N GLY A 133 -6.91 16.39 -14.83
CA GLY A 133 -6.37 17.52 -14.09
C GLY A 133 -5.28 17.02 -13.14
N PRO A 134 -4.57 17.93 -12.44
CA PRO A 134 -4.03 17.50 -11.16
C PRO A 134 -5.21 16.91 -10.40
N VAL A 135 -5.10 15.65 -9.97
CA VAL A 135 -5.96 15.15 -8.90
C VAL A 135 -5.67 16.10 -7.75
N VAL A 136 -6.51 17.12 -7.62
CA VAL A 136 -6.64 17.85 -6.38
C VAL A 136 -7.24 16.79 -5.48
N THR A 137 -6.37 16.01 -4.84
CA THR A 137 -6.68 15.44 -3.55
C THR A 137 -7.00 16.65 -2.70
N ALA A 138 -8.27 17.06 -2.75
CA ALA A 138 -8.85 17.77 -1.65
C ALA A 138 -8.58 16.82 -0.48
N GLN A 139 -7.60 17.21 0.33
CA GLN A 139 -7.29 16.53 1.57
C GLN A 139 -8.48 16.79 2.48
N TYR A 140 -9.55 16.03 2.25
CA TYR A 140 -10.64 15.95 3.18
C TYR A 140 -10.09 15.18 4.36
N ASN A 141 -10.11 15.82 5.53
CA ASN A 141 -10.10 15.10 6.79
C ASN A 141 -11.39 14.28 6.85
N CYS A 142 -11.43 13.15 6.14
CA CYS A 142 -12.45 12.16 6.35
C CYS A 142 -12.21 11.58 7.74
N LEU A 143 -13.02 12.00 8.71
CA LEU A 143 -13.04 11.45 10.06
C LEU A 143 -13.53 9.99 9.95
N GLY A 144 -12.69 9.03 10.36
CA GLY A 144 -12.97 7.59 10.21
C GLY A 144 -12.36 6.91 8.99
N CYS A 145 -11.76 7.63 8.03
CA CYS A 145 -10.98 7.00 6.96
C CYS A 145 -9.58 6.59 7.47
N VAL A 146 -9.04 5.51 6.89
CA VAL A 146 -7.68 5.07 7.17
C VAL A 146 -6.70 6.02 6.48
N HIS A 147 -6.02 6.86 7.27
CA HIS A 147 -5.06 7.83 6.75
C HIS A 147 -3.63 7.32 6.91
N PRO A 148 -2.78 7.46 5.87
CA PRO A 148 -1.37 7.12 6.00
C PRO A 148 -0.72 8.06 7.01
N ILE A 149 0.03 7.50 7.95
CA ILE A 149 0.87 8.26 8.87
C ILE A 149 2.33 7.97 8.57
N SER A 150 3.20 8.93 8.88
CA SER A 150 4.64 8.77 8.69
C SER A 150 5.13 7.52 9.41
N THR A 151 5.90 6.70 8.70
CA THR A 151 6.55 5.50 9.26
C THR A 151 7.59 5.83 10.33
N GLN A 152 7.96 7.11 10.46
CA GLN A 152 8.85 7.65 11.48
C GLN A 152 8.09 8.38 12.60
N SER A 153 6.76 8.30 12.64
CA SER A 153 5.98 8.96 13.68
C SER A 153 6.36 8.43 15.07
N PRO A 154 6.68 9.29 16.06
CA PRO A 154 7.01 8.86 17.42
C PRO A 154 5.82 8.14 18.10
N GLU A 155 4.59 8.39 17.65
CA GLU A 155 3.38 7.67 18.11
C GLU A 155 3.45 6.16 17.86
N LEU A 156 4.23 5.71 16.87
CA LEU A 156 4.38 4.30 16.53
C LEU A 156 5.32 3.55 17.47
N GLU A 157 6.25 4.25 18.13
CA GLU A 157 7.29 3.63 18.94
C GLU A 157 6.76 2.75 20.09
N PRO A 158 5.81 3.20 20.94
CA PRO A 158 5.27 2.36 22.00
C PRO A 158 4.51 1.14 21.44
N ILE A 159 3.78 1.31 20.33
CA ILE A 159 2.98 0.26 19.69
C ILE A 159 3.89 -0.84 19.12
N LEU A 160 4.90 -0.44 18.35
CA LEU A 160 5.84 -1.35 17.71
C LEU A 160 6.72 -2.08 18.73
N ARG A 161 7.18 -1.35 19.76
CA ARG A 161 7.92 -1.93 20.89
C ARG A 161 7.10 -3.01 21.59
N HIS A 162 5.84 -2.73 21.89
CA HIS A 162 4.94 -3.71 22.50
C HIS A 162 4.72 -4.92 21.59
N GLY A 163 4.48 -4.71 20.29
CA GLY A 163 4.28 -5.80 19.32
C GLY A 163 5.49 -6.73 19.21
N VAL A 164 6.71 -6.18 19.14
CA VAL A 164 7.95 -6.97 19.10
C VAL A 164 8.17 -7.73 20.41
N GLN A 165 7.94 -7.07 21.56
CA GLN A 165 8.04 -7.73 22.87
C GLN A 165 7.03 -8.88 22.99
N TYR A 166 5.78 -8.65 22.58
CA TYR A 166 4.75 -9.68 22.56
C TYR A 166 5.16 -10.85 21.66
N PHE A 167 5.63 -10.58 20.44
CA PHE A 167 6.09 -11.63 19.53
C PHE A 167 7.24 -12.44 20.13
N ASN A 168 8.26 -11.79 20.68
CA ASN A 168 9.40 -12.45 21.31
C ASN A 168 8.99 -13.33 22.50
N ASN A 169 8.02 -12.86 23.30
CA ASN A 169 7.54 -13.61 24.46
C ASN A 169 6.62 -14.79 24.09
N ASN A 170 5.94 -14.72 22.95
CA ASN A 170 4.95 -15.72 22.53
C ASN A 170 5.44 -16.64 21.41
N THR A 171 6.66 -16.44 20.91
CA THR A 171 7.28 -17.33 19.93
C THR A 171 8.33 -18.21 20.60
N GLN A 172 8.34 -19.50 20.27
CA GLN A 172 9.35 -20.45 20.76
C GLN A 172 10.69 -20.31 19.99
N HIS A 173 10.98 -19.13 19.48
CA HIS A 173 12.16 -18.91 18.67
C HIS A 173 13.38 -18.70 19.56
N SER A 174 14.52 -19.27 19.19
CA SER A 174 15.76 -19.23 19.99
C SER A 174 16.44 -17.86 20.03
N SER A 175 15.95 -16.89 19.26
CA SER A 175 16.55 -15.57 19.12
C SER A 175 15.47 -14.49 19.16
N LEU A 176 15.80 -13.37 19.82
CA LEU A 176 14.92 -12.21 19.91
C LEU A 176 14.92 -11.45 18.59
N PHE A 177 13.73 -11.06 18.16
CA PHE A 177 13.52 -10.21 17.01
C PHE A 177 13.50 -8.75 17.46
N THR A 178 14.01 -7.87 16.59
CA THR A 178 13.89 -6.42 16.74
C THR A 178 13.20 -5.85 15.52
N LEU A 179 12.60 -4.67 15.68
CA LEU A 179 12.06 -3.93 14.56
C LEU A 179 13.22 -3.48 13.65
N SER A 180 13.11 -3.74 12.34
CA SER A 180 14.07 -3.26 11.33
C SER A 180 13.56 -2.00 10.66
N GLU A 181 12.42 -2.09 9.98
CA GLU A 181 11.80 -0.99 9.26
C GLU A 181 10.27 -1.09 9.33
N VAL A 182 9.59 0.06 9.32
CA VAL A 182 8.14 0.15 9.18
C VAL A 182 7.83 0.43 7.71
N LYS A 183 7.23 -0.53 7.01
CA LYS A 183 6.93 -0.39 5.57
C LYS A 183 5.73 0.51 5.29
N ARG A 184 4.73 0.48 6.18
CA ARG A 184 3.49 1.25 6.06
C ARG A 184 2.89 1.41 7.45
N ALA A 185 2.40 2.61 7.75
CA ALA A 185 1.66 2.91 8.96
C ALA A 185 0.40 3.69 8.59
N GLN A 186 -0.70 3.36 9.27
CA GLN A 186 -2.00 3.96 9.02
C GLN A 186 -2.71 4.21 10.35
N ARG A 187 -3.43 5.34 10.44
CA ARG A 187 -4.24 5.72 11.60
C ARG A 187 -5.70 5.86 11.18
N GLN A 188 -6.60 5.47 12.06
CA GLN A 188 -8.04 5.67 11.90
C GLN A 188 -8.59 6.23 13.21
N ASP A 189 -9.09 7.47 13.15
CA ASP A 189 -9.73 8.12 14.30
C ASP A 189 -11.23 7.82 14.25
N THR A 190 -11.83 7.35 15.34
CA THR A 190 -13.26 7.02 15.42
C THR A 190 -14.01 8.21 16.01
N GLY A 191 -15.10 8.65 15.39
CA GLY A 191 -15.91 9.76 15.89
C GLY A 191 -17.36 9.62 15.47
N GLU A 192 -18.26 10.25 16.22
CA GLU A 192 -19.68 10.36 15.88
C GLU A 192 -19.97 11.76 15.37
N CYS A 193 -20.53 11.89 14.18
CA CYS A 193 -20.92 13.17 13.59
C CYS A 193 -22.45 13.24 13.45
N THR A 194 -23.02 14.37 13.87
CA THR A 194 -24.43 14.71 13.66
C THR A 194 -24.54 15.84 12.65
N ASP A 195 -25.21 15.55 11.54
CA ASP A 195 -25.47 16.49 10.45
C ASP A 195 -26.94 16.94 10.45
N ASN A 196 -27.17 18.26 10.43
CA ASN A 196 -28.49 18.87 10.35
C ASN A 196 -28.57 19.76 9.11
N ALA A 197 -29.46 19.42 8.17
CA ALA A 197 -29.75 20.23 7.00
C ALA A 197 -31.16 20.83 7.09
N TYR A 198 -31.25 22.16 6.99
CA TYR A 198 -32.52 22.89 6.96
C TYR A 198 -32.90 23.16 5.52
N ILE A 199 -34.11 22.75 5.12
CA ILE A 199 -34.60 22.87 3.75
C ILE A 199 -35.66 23.97 3.71
N ASP A 200 -35.57 24.87 2.73
CA ASP A 200 -36.56 25.93 2.50
C ASP A 200 -37.87 25.39 1.89
N THR A 201 -38.87 26.25 1.79
CA THR A 201 -40.17 25.91 1.21
C THR A 201 -40.12 25.63 -0.29
N GLN A 202 -39.00 25.90 -0.96
CA GLN A 202 -38.76 25.56 -2.36
C GLN A 202 -37.91 24.28 -2.52
N LEU A 203 -37.75 23.49 -1.44
CA LEU A 203 -36.99 22.24 -1.41
C LEU A 203 -35.48 22.42 -1.68
N ARG A 204 -34.93 23.58 -1.36
CA ARG A 204 -33.49 23.83 -1.42
C ARG A 204 -32.89 23.82 -0.03
N ILE A 205 -31.64 23.37 0.10
CA ILE A 205 -30.93 23.42 1.37
C ILE A 205 -30.70 24.89 1.72
N ALA A 206 -31.39 25.38 2.73
CA ALA A 206 -31.33 26.75 3.22
C ALA A 206 -30.09 26.96 4.11
N SER A 207 -29.77 25.97 4.93
CA SER A 207 -28.56 25.97 5.76
C SER A 207 -28.20 24.56 6.21
N PHE A 208 -26.95 24.38 6.64
CA PHE A 208 -26.39 23.12 7.10
C PHE A 208 -25.56 23.36 8.36
N SER A 209 -25.64 22.44 9.31
CA SER A 209 -24.86 22.43 10.55
C SER A 209 -24.35 21.02 10.81
N GLN A 210 -23.05 20.90 11.07
CA GLN A 210 -22.38 19.64 11.38
C GLN A 210 -21.69 19.77 12.74
N ASN A 211 -21.91 18.80 13.62
CA ASN A 211 -21.21 18.67 14.88
C ASN A 211 -20.57 17.29 14.97
N CYS A 212 -19.28 17.20 15.27
CA CYS A 212 -18.57 15.93 15.37
C CYS A 212 -17.89 15.80 16.73
N ASP A 213 -18.16 14.70 17.42
CA ASP A 213 -17.48 14.28 18.64
C ASP A 213 -16.40 13.25 18.26
N ILE A 214 -15.14 13.68 18.34
CA ILE A 214 -13.97 12.84 18.00
C ILE A 214 -13.56 12.07 19.25
N TYR A 215 -13.62 10.74 19.19
CA TYR A 215 -13.07 9.88 20.25
C TYR A 215 -11.61 9.58 19.90
N PRO A 216 -10.62 10.17 20.61
CA PRO A 216 -9.26 9.67 20.51
C PRO A 216 -9.27 8.18 20.87
N GLY A 217 -8.57 7.36 20.08
CA GLY A 217 -8.47 5.93 20.37
C GLY A 217 -8.04 5.74 21.82
N GLU A 218 -8.96 5.26 22.66
CA GLU A 218 -8.65 4.96 24.05
C GLU A 218 -7.46 4.01 24.07
N ASP A 219 -6.43 4.36 24.86
CA ASP A 219 -5.30 3.50 25.18
C ASP A 219 -5.80 2.07 25.33
N PHE A 220 -5.34 1.14 24.48
CA PHE A 220 -5.76 -0.27 24.43
C PHE A 220 -6.15 -0.80 25.82
N VAL A 221 -7.42 -0.66 26.19
CA VAL A 221 -7.97 -1.39 27.32
C VAL A 221 -8.12 -2.78 26.74
N GLN A 222 -7.24 -3.69 27.17
CA GLN A 222 -7.32 -5.10 26.81
C GLN A 222 -8.81 -5.49 26.82
N PRO A 223 -9.35 -6.09 25.74
CA PRO A 223 -10.76 -6.46 25.68
C PRO A 223 -11.08 -7.16 26.99
N PRO A 224 -12.15 -6.78 27.72
CA PRO A 224 -12.38 -7.27 29.06
C PRO A 224 -12.29 -8.79 29.00
N SER A 225 -11.17 -9.32 29.52
CA SER A 225 -10.94 -10.75 29.62
C SER A 225 -12.22 -11.25 30.27
N LYS A 226 -12.99 -12.13 29.58
CA LYS A 226 -14.20 -12.75 30.14
C LYS A 226 -13.96 -12.91 31.63
N ILE A 227 -14.72 -12.17 32.46
CA ILE A 227 -14.46 -12.07 33.90
C ILE A 227 -14.68 -13.46 34.48
N CYS A 228 -13.63 -14.29 34.44
CA CYS A 228 -13.56 -15.56 35.12
C CYS A 228 -12.74 -15.29 36.37
N VAL A 229 -13.45 -15.09 37.49
CA VAL A 229 -12.87 -14.81 38.81
C VAL A 229 -11.82 -15.87 39.20
N GLY A 230 -11.99 -17.12 38.71
CA GLY A 230 -11.07 -18.22 38.97
C GLY A 230 -9.93 -18.42 37.97
N CYS A 231 -9.77 -17.59 36.94
CA CYS A 231 -8.63 -17.71 36.01
C CYS A 231 -7.38 -17.01 36.56
N PRO A 232 -6.17 -17.53 36.28
CA PRO A 232 -4.95 -16.77 36.53
C PRO A 232 -4.95 -15.46 35.75
N ARG A 233 -4.70 -14.35 36.43
CA ARG A 233 -4.64 -13.01 35.87
C ARG A 233 -3.25 -12.43 36.08
N ASP A 234 -2.69 -11.81 35.05
CA ASP A 234 -1.38 -11.14 35.16
C ASP A 234 -1.48 -9.95 36.12
N ILE A 235 -0.47 -9.80 36.98
CA ILE A 235 -0.33 -8.67 37.90
C ILE A 235 1.03 -7.98 37.69
N PRO A 236 1.13 -6.67 37.97
CA PRO A 236 2.40 -5.96 37.91
C PRO A 236 3.46 -6.62 38.80
N THR A 237 4.70 -6.70 38.30
CA THR A 237 5.82 -7.36 39.01
C THR A 237 6.28 -6.61 40.26
N ASN A 238 5.90 -5.34 40.38
CA ASN A 238 6.12 -4.47 41.55
C ASN A 238 4.85 -4.31 42.42
N SER A 239 3.87 -5.22 42.29
CA SER A 239 2.66 -5.16 43.10
C SER A 239 2.99 -5.35 44.58
N PRO A 240 2.47 -4.52 45.49
CA PRO A 240 2.70 -4.67 46.94
C PRO A 240 2.14 -5.99 47.49
N GLU A 241 1.16 -6.60 46.80
CA GLU A 241 0.65 -7.93 47.17
C GLU A 241 1.71 -9.04 47.03
N LEU A 242 2.80 -8.79 46.30
CA LEU A 242 3.87 -9.76 46.12
C LEU A 242 4.91 -9.75 47.25
N GLU A 243 5.02 -8.68 48.05
CA GLU A 243 6.12 -8.53 49.03
C GLU A 243 6.21 -9.70 50.02
N GLU A 244 5.09 -10.03 50.66
CA GLU A 244 5.01 -11.16 51.59
C GLU A 244 5.26 -12.49 50.88
N THR A 245 4.69 -12.67 49.68
CA THR A 245 4.86 -13.91 48.89
C THR A 245 6.30 -14.12 48.44
N LEU A 246 7.01 -13.05 48.04
CA LEU A 246 8.40 -13.07 47.62
C LEU A 246 9.32 -13.36 48.82
N THR A 247 9.00 -12.82 49.99
CA THR A 247 9.73 -13.09 51.24
C THR A 247 9.64 -14.56 51.63
N HIS A 248 8.44 -15.15 51.56
CA HIS A 248 8.27 -16.58 51.80
C HIS A 248 8.93 -17.45 50.72
N THR A 249 8.91 -16.99 49.47
CA THR A 249 9.55 -17.66 48.33
C THR A 249 11.07 -17.72 48.50
N ILE A 250 11.72 -16.61 48.83
CA ILE A 250 13.18 -16.57 48.98
C ILE A 250 13.65 -17.33 50.23
N THR A 251 12.85 -17.31 51.29
CA THR A 251 13.11 -18.12 52.50
C THR A 251 13.05 -19.61 52.18
N LYS A 252 12.02 -20.04 51.45
CA LYS A 252 11.85 -21.43 50.99
C LYS A 252 13.00 -21.86 50.08
N LEU A 253 13.34 -21.03 49.09
CA LEU A 253 14.48 -21.27 48.19
C LEU A 253 15.77 -21.52 48.96
N ASN A 254 16.10 -20.65 49.91
CA ASN A 254 17.35 -20.75 50.65
C ASN A 254 17.37 -21.92 51.65
N ALA A 255 16.21 -22.31 52.18
CA ALA A 255 16.09 -23.47 53.06
C ALA A 255 16.25 -24.82 52.31
N GLU A 256 15.78 -24.90 51.06
CA GLU A 256 15.85 -26.13 50.25
C GLU A 256 17.11 -26.22 49.38
N ASN A 257 17.77 -25.09 49.14
CA ASN A 257 18.98 -25.04 48.34
C ASN A 257 20.23 -25.28 49.21
N ASN A 258 21.01 -26.30 48.86
CA ASN A 258 22.23 -26.69 49.60
C ASN A 258 23.47 -25.85 49.28
N ALA A 259 23.36 -24.72 48.58
CA ALA A 259 24.49 -23.82 48.33
C ALA A 259 25.00 -23.17 49.62
N THR A 260 26.30 -22.88 49.65
CA THR A 260 26.99 -22.26 50.79
C THR A 260 26.58 -20.82 51.04
N PHE A 261 26.19 -20.08 49.99
CA PHE A 261 25.77 -18.68 50.09
C PHE A 261 24.26 -18.55 49.90
N TYR A 262 23.69 -17.50 50.49
CA TYR A 262 22.28 -17.15 50.27
C TYR A 262 22.05 -16.63 48.85
N PHE A 263 20.85 -16.84 48.33
CA PHE A 263 20.35 -16.22 47.11
C PHE A 263 19.40 -15.07 47.46
N LYS A 264 19.41 -14.03 46.62
CA LYS A 264 18.41 -12.95 46.59
C LYS A 264 17.68 -12.93 45.26
N ILE A 265 16.43 -12.48 45.28
CA ILE A 265 15.66 -12.23 44.06
C ILE A 265 16.25 -10.98 43.39
N ASP A 266 16.72 -11.12 42.15
CA ASP A 266 17.29 -10.05 41.34
C ASP A 266 16.19 -9.31 40.57
N ASN A 267 15.34 -10.07 39.88
CA ASN A 267 14.23 -9.51 39.11
C ASN A 267 13.10 -10.54 38.98
N VAL A 268 11.85 -10.07 39.13
CA VAL A 268 10.63 -10.82 38.84
C VAL A 268 10.27 -10.63 37.36
N LYS A 269 10.35 -11.69 36.57
CA LYS A 269 10.03 -11.70 35.14
C LYS A 269 8.53 -11.58 34.90
N LYS A 270 7.74 -12.34 35.66
CA LYS A 270 6.29 -12.43 35.47
C LYS A 270 5.60 -12.83 36.77
N ALA A 271 4.44 -12.24 37.03
CA ALA A 271 3.60 -12.59 38.17
C ALA A 271 2.14 -12.74 37.74
N ARG A 272 1.48 -13.80 38.23
CA ARG A 272 0.06 -14.09 38.01
C ARG A 272 -0.61 -14.43 39.33
N VAL A 273 -1.87 -14.02 39.50
CA VAL A 273 -2.70 -14.37 40.67
C VAL A 273 -3.97 -15.08 40.23
N GLN A 274 -4.37 -16.09 40.99
CA GLN A 274 -5.60 -16.86 40.77
C GLN A 274 -6.38 -16.98 42.07
N VAL A 275 -7.68 -16.66 42.04
CA VAL A 275 -8.58 -16.85 43.18
C VAL A 275 -9.09 -18.28 43.19
N VAL A 276 -8.88 -18.99 44.30
CA VAL A 276 -9.33 -20.36 44.55
C VAL A 276 -9.97 -20.42 45.96
N ALA A 277 -9.74 -21.47 46.75
CA ALA A 277 -9.97 -21.45 48.21
C ALA A 277 -8.86 -20.67 48.95
N GLY A 278 -8.56 -19.46 48.47
CA GLY A 278 -7.43 -18.64 48.87
C GLY A 278 -6.93 -17.85 47.66
N LYS A 279 -5.66 -17.45 47.67
CA LYS A 279 -4.99 -16.89 46.49
C LYS A 279 -3.80 -17.76 46.11
N LYS A 280 -3.70 -18.12 44.84
CA LYS A 280 -2.52 -18.81 44.29
C LYS A 280 -1.75 -17.85 43.40
N TYR A 281 -0.50 -17.60 43.75
CA TYR A 281 0.43 -16.78 42.99
C TYR A 281 1.38 -17.66 42.19
N PHE A 282 1.62 -17.30 40.93
CA PHE A 282 2.61 -17.93 40.06
C PHE A 282 3.65 -16.87 39.69
N ILE A 283 4.89 -17.07 40.11
CA ILE A 283 5.95 -16.06 40.04
C ILE A 283 7.15 -16.65 39.32
N ASP A 284 7.52 -16.05 38.20
CA ASP A 284 8.74 -16.38 37.46
C ASP A 284 9.80 -15.32 37.80
N PHE A 285 10.96 -15.70 38.32
CA PHE A 285 11.98 -14.78 38.80
C PHE A 285 13.40 -15.30 38.62
N VAL A 286 14.37 -14.38 38.60
CA VAL A 286 15.80 -14.69 38.62
C VAL A 286 16.32 -14.50 40.03
N ALA A 287 17.06 -15.48 40.55
CA ALA A 287 17.77 -15.35 41.82
C ALA A 287 19.29 -15.30 41.59
N ARG A 288 19.98 -14.43 42.32
CA ARG A 288 21.45 -14.31 42.28
C ARG A 288 22.07 -14.66 43.62
N GLU A 289 23.19 -15.35 43.56
CA GLU A 289 24.01 -15.67 44.72
C GLU A 289 24.55 -14.39 45.38
N THR A 290 24.55 -14.35 46.71
CA THR A 290 25.00 -13.22 47.53
C THR A 290 26.37 -13.47 48.16
N THR A 291 26.94 -12.44 48.77
CA THR A 291 28.18 -12.54 49.57
C THR A 291 27.96 -13.18 50.95
N CYS A 292 26.73 -13.26 51.44
CA CYS A 292 26.41 -13.78 52.76
C CYS A 292 26.41 -15.31 52.79
N SER A 293 27.20 -15.87 53.70
CA SER A 293 27.30 -17.32 53.90
C SER A 293 26.17 -17.83 54.79
N LYS A 294 25.68 -19.03 54.53
CA LYS A 294 24.72 -19.72 55.43
C LYS A 294 25.41 -20.28 56.68
N GLU A 295 26.73 -20.45 56.63
CA GLU A 295 27.51 -21.04 57.72
C GLU A 295 27.84 -20.04 58.84
N SER A 296 27.72 -18.74 58.59
CA SER A 296 28.00 -17.68 59.59
C SER A 296 26.87 -17.45 60.59
N ASN A 297 25.77 -18.23 60.54
CA ASN A 297 24.53 -17.98 61.31
C ASN A 297 23.95 -16.56 61.11
N GLU A 298 24.29 -15.90 60.00
CA GLU A 298 23.74 -14.60 59.63
C GLU A 298 22.38 -14.80 58.94
N GLU A 299 21.34 -14.10 59.41
CA GLU A 299 20.07 -14.05 58.71
C GLU A 299 20.22 -13.30 57.38
N LEU A 300 19.40 -13.66 56.38
CA LEU A 300 19.34 -12.95 55.11
C LEU A 300 18.82 -11.53 55.35
N THR A 301 19.74 -10.59 55.52
CA THR A 301 19.45 -9.18 55.77
C THR A 301 19.58 -8.36 54.48
N GLU A 302 18.99 -7.16 54.47
CA GLU A 302 19.06 -6.27 53.29
C GLU A 302 20.50 -5.92 52.89
N SER A 303 21.45 -5.93 53.83
CA SER A 303 22.87 -5.63 53.60
C SER A 303 23.63 -6.66 52.75
N CYS A 304 23.07 -7.86 52.53
CA CYS A 304 23.72 -8.89 51.71
C CYS A 304 23.74 -8.49 50.21
N GLU A 305 24.90 -8.09 49.68
CA GLU A 305 25.04 -7.73 48.27
C GLU A 305 25.08 -8.96 47.35
N THR A 306 24.61 -8.80 46.10
CA THR A 306 24.69 -9.83 45.08
C THR A 306 26.10 -9.92 44.50
N LYS A 307 26.61 -11.14 44.30
CA LYS A 307 27.91 -11.37 43.68
C LYS A 307 27.82 -11.07 42.18
N LYS A 308 28.66 -10.16 41.66
CA LYS A 308 28.72 -9.83 40.23
C LYS A 308 29.09 -11.02 39.32
N LEU A 309 29.88 -11.96 39.85
CA LEU A 309 30.28 -13.21 39.18
C LEU A 309 29.68 -14.46 39.85
N GLY A 310 28.59 -14.28 40.61
CA GLY A 310 27.92 -15.37 41.33
C GLY A 310 27.00 -16.19 40.44
N GLN A 311 26.60 -17.36 40.95
CA GLN A 311 25.61 -18.20 40.27
C GLN A 311 24.27 -17.45 40.15
N SER A 312 23.66 -17.54 38.97
CA SER A 312 22.28 -17.07 38.73
C SER A 312 21.38 -18.28 38.50
N LEU A 313 20.18 -18.23 39.07
CA LEU A 313 19.15 -19.26 38.96
C LEU A 313 17.93 -18.68 38.25
N ASP A 314 17.37 -19.43 37.33
CA ASP A 314 16.05 -19.18 36.76
C ASP A 314 15.01 -19.99 37.55
N CYS A 315 14.04 -19.32 38.15
CA CYS A 315 13.15 -19.90 39.13
C CYS A 315 11.68 -19.65 38.81
N ASN A 316 10.85 -20.66 39.11
CA ASN A 316 9.41 -20.56 39.16
C ASN A 316 8.94 -20.88 40.58
N ALA A 317 8.05 -20.05 41.12
CA ALA A 317 7.41 -20.25 42.41
C ALA A 317 5.89 -20.28 42.29
N GLU A 318 5.29 -21.23 42.99
CA GLU A 318 3.86 -21.28 43.26
C GLU A 318 3.62 -21.02 44.74
N VAL A 319 2.91 -19.94 45.07
CA VAL A 319 2.64 -19.54 46.45
C VAL A 319 1.15 -19.59 46.71
N TYR A 320 0.73 -20.51 47.58
CA TYR A 320 -0.67 -20.62 47.99
C TYR A 320 -0.89 -19.93 49.34
N VAL A 321 -1.68 -18.87 49.33
CA VAL A 321 -2.01 -18.04 50.49
C VAL A 321 -3.44 -18.34 50.93
N VAL A 322 -3.62 -18.66 52.20
CA VAL A 322 -4.92 -18.91 52.84
C VAL A 322 -5.11 -17.84 53.92
N PRO A 323 -5.69 -16.66 53.59
CA PRO A 323 -5.71 -15.50 54.48
C PRO A 323 -6.39 -15.75 55.82
N TRP A 324 -7.50 -16.51 55.83
CA TRP A 324 -8.26 -16.81 57.05
C TRP A 324 -7.55 -17.79 57.99
N GLU A 325 -6.59 -18.57 57.50
CA GLU A 325 -5.74 -19.44 58.33
C GLU A 325 -4.38 -18.81 58.64
N LYS A 326 -4.05 -17.67 58.01
CA LYS A 326 -2.72 -17.03 58.07
C LYS A 326 -1.59 -17.99 57.68
N LYS A 327 -1.83 -18.82 56.65
CA LYS A 327 -0.85 -19.80 56.16
C LYS A 327 -0.44 -19.46 54.73
N ILE A 328 0.86 -19.58 54.48
CA ILE A 328 1.49 -19.35 53.17
C ILE A 328 2.32 -20.58 52.84
N TYR A 329 2.01 -21.20 51.70
CA TYR A 329 2.66 -22.42 51.22
C TYR A 329 3.42 -22.12 49.93
N PRO A 330 4.71 -21.75 50.02
CA PRO A 330 5.57 -21.56 48.85
C PRO A 330 6.12 -22.90 48.35
N THR A 331 6.08 -23.09 47.03
CA THR A 331 6.80 -24.15 46.31
C THR A 331 7.72 -23.47 45.31
N VAL A 332 9.02 -23.80 45.32
CA VAL A 332 10.02 -23.11 44.48
C VAL A 332 10.84 -24.14 43.71
N ASN A 333 10.92 -23.95 42.40
CA ASN A 333 11.75 -24.77 41.52
C ASN A 333 12.73 -23.86 40.78
N CYS A 334 14.02 -24.21 40.80
CA CYS A 334 15.07 -23.40 40.20
C CYS A 334 16.02 -24.23 39.35
N GLN A 335 16.56 -23.61 38.30
CA GLN A 335 17.57 -24.19 37.42
C GLN A 335 18.74 -23.21 37.24
N PRO A 336 20.00 -23.69 37.14
CA PRO A 336 21.13 -22.83 36.84
C PRO A 336 20.98 -22.12 35.49
N LEU A 337 21.15 -20.80 35.48
CA LEU A 337 21.08 -19.99 34.27
C LEU A 337 22.42 -20.12 33.54
N GLY A 338 22.48 -21.04 32.56
CA GLY A 338 23.72 -21.40 31.86
C GLY A 338 24.34 -20.22 31.13
N MET A 339 25.62 -19.93 31.41
CA MET A 339 26.38 -18.99 30.60
C MET A 339 26.57 -19.57 29.20
N ILE A 340 25.95 -18.94 28.21
CA ILE A 340 26.08 -19.28 26.80
C ILE A 340 27.55 -19.05 26.40
N SER A 341 28.30 -20.13 26.22
CA SER A 341 29.62 -20.06 25.60
C SER A 341 29.43 -19.59 24.15
N LEU A 342 30.05 -18.46 23.78
CA LEU A 342 30.00 -17.90 22.42
C LEU A 342 30.59 -18.89 21.40
N MET A 343 29.77 -19.73 20.78
CA MET A 343 30.21 -20.53 19.63
C MET A 343 30.46 -19.60 18.43
N LYS A 344 31.73 -19.49 18.01
CA LYS A 344 32.14 -18.83 16.77
C LYS A 344 31.52 -19.55 15.56
N ARG A 345 30.85 -18.78 14.69
CA ARG A 345 30.29 -19.23 13.41
C ARG A 345 31.40 -19.65 12.44
N PRO A 346 31.29 -20.78 11.72
CA PRO A 346 32.23 -21.13 10.67
C PRO A 346 32.12 -20.15 9.48
N PRO A 347 33.24 -19.74 8.86
CA PRO A 347 33.21 -18.92 7.65
C PRO A 347 32.85 -19.79 6.43
N GLY A 348 31.89 -19.35 5.61
CA GLY A 348 31.68 -19.96 4.28
C GLY A 348 30.25 -20.07 3.72
N PHE A 349 29.20 -19.58 4.38
CA PHE A 349 27.84 -19.65 3.84
C PHE A 349 27.35 -18.27 3.33
N SER A 350 27.25 -18.12 2.01
CA SER A 350 26.42 -17.11 1.34
C SER A 350 25.19 -17.79 0.69
N PRO A 351 23.98 -17.20 0.71
CA PRO A 351 22.73 -17.94 0.46
C PRO A 351 22.09 -17.71 -0.92
N PHE A 352 22.81 -17.32 -1.97
CA PHE A 352 22.18 -16.99 -3.25
C PHE A 352 22.74 -17.81 -4.43
N ARG A 353 21.94 -18.78 -4.90
CA ARG A 353 22.04 -19.35 -6.25
C ARG A 353 20.65 -19.32 -6.90
N SER A 354 20.42 -18.33 -7.76
CA SER A 354 19.16 -18.16 -8.49
C SER A 354 19.00 -19.26 -9.56
N ARG A 355 17.85 -19.92 -9.56
CA ARG A 355 17.39 -20.82 -10.62
C ARG A 355 16.90 -19.98 -11.81
N GLN A 356 17.42 -20.24 -13.00
CA GLN A 356 16.90 -19.71 -14.26
C GLN A 356 15.50 -20.31 -14.53
N VAL A 357 14.52 -19.45 -14.73
CA VAL A 357 13.15 -19.79 -15.17
C VAL A 357 13.13 -19.73 -16.71
N GLY A 358 12.61 -20.79 -17.33
CA GLY A 358 12.60 -20.98 -18.78
C GLY A 358 11.56 -20.14 -19.51
N GLU A 359 11.89 -19.82 -20.76
CA GLU A 359 11.07 -19.12 -21.75
C GLU A 359 9.79 -19.91 -22.10
N ILE A 360 8.66 -19.19 -22.18
CA ILE A 360 7.41 -19.66 -22.79
C ILE A 360 7.31 -19.01 -24.16
N LYS A 361 7.16 -19.82 -25.21
CA LYS A 361 6.90 -19.38 -26.59
C LYS A 361 5.41 -19.08 -26.76
N GLU A 362 5.08 -17.90 -27.28
CA GLU A 362 3.74 -17.57 -27.75
C GLU A 362 3.48 -18.14 -29.15
N GLU A 363 2.36 -18.85 -29.29
CA GLU A 363 1.78 -19.28 -30.57
C GLU A 363 0.95 -18.14 -31.18
N THR A 364 1.15 -17.89 -32.47
CA THR A 364 0.47 -16.84 -33.23
C THR A 364 -0.82 -17.37 -33.85
N THR A 365 -1.98 -16.92 -33.37
CA THR A 365 -3.25 -17.00 -34.10
C THR A 365 -3.49 -15.71 -34.88
N SER A 366 -3.49 -15.79 -36.22
CA SER A 366 -3.79 -14.67 -37.10
C SER A 366 -5.30 -14.37 -37.08
N HIS A 367 -5.67 -13.31 -36.39
CA HIS A 367 -6.94 -12.60 -36.58
C HIS A 367 -6.62 -11.21 -37.15
N LEU A 368 -7.39 -10.75 -38.14
CA LEU A 368 -7.20 -9.47 -38.85
C LEU A 368 -6.79 -8.34 -37.90
N ARG A 369 -5.64 -7.72 -38.16
CA ARG A 369 -5.07 -6.68 -37.31
C ARG A 369 -5.86 -5.38 -37.44
N SER A 370 -6.36 -4.90 -36.32
CA SER A 370 -6.57 -3.47 -36.05
C SER A 370 -5.31 -2.70 -36.42
N CYS A 371 -5.48 -1.62 -37.19
CA CYS A 371 -4.40 -0.70 -37.46
C CYS A 371 -3.94 -0.04 -36.16
N GLU A 372 -2.64 -0.06 -35.89
CA GLU A 372 -2.04 0.76 -34.86
C GLU A 372 -0.77 1.39 -35.42
N TYR A 373 -0.87 2.65 -35.87
CA TYR A 373 0.33 3.47 -36.09
C TYR A 373 0.91 3.80 -34.70
N LYS A 374 2.04 3.21 -34.33
CA LYS A 374 2.72 3.54 -33.06
C LYS A 374 3.42 4.88 -33.20
N GLY A 375 2.85 5.92 -32.57
CA GLY A 375 3.58 7.15 -32.29
C GLY A 375 4.86 6.90 -31.48
N ARG A 376 5.76 7.89 -31.48
CA ARG A 376 7.09 7.82 -30.85
C ARG A 376 6.98 7.34 -29.39
N PRO A 377 7.78 6.38 -28.92
CA PRO A 377 7.75 5.97 -27.51
C PRO A 377 8.14 7.16 -26.60
N PRO A 378 7.51 7.31 -25.42
CA PRO A 378 7.89 8.33 -24.46
C PRO A 378 9.36 8.16 -24.07
N LYS A 379 10.14 9.26 -24.06
CA LYS A 379 11.51 9.23 -23.53
C LYS A 379 11.43 8.85 -22.06
N ALA A 380 12.24 7.86 -21.65
CA ALA A 380 12.35 7.46 -20.25
C ALA A 380 12.68 8.69 -19.38
N GLY A 381 11.86 8.92 -18.35
CA GLY A 381 12.01 10.03 -17.41
C GLY A 381 13.39 10.03 -16.77
N ALA A 382 13.95 11.23 -16.59
CA ALA A 382 15.22 11.45 -15.93
C ALA A 382 15.18 10.90 -14.49
N GLU A 383 16.21 10.11 -14.16
CA GLU A 383 16.56 9.65 -12.83
C GLU A 383 16.75 10.87 -11.89
N PRO A 384 16.17 10.89 -10.68
CA PRO A 384 16.33 12.02 -9.77
C PRO A 384 17.80 12.12 -9.30
N ALA A 385 18.36 13.32 -9.43
CA ALA A 385 19.71 13.65 -9.04
C ALA A 385 19.95 13.41 -7.52
N SER A 386 21.09 12.81 -7.20
CA SER A 386 21.55 12.57 -5.83
C SER A 386 21.66 13.86 -5.02
N GLU A 387 21.14 13.82 -3.80
CA GLU A 387 21.31 14.85 -2.76
C GLU A 387 22.80 15.20 -2.59
N ARG A 388 23.10 16.50 -2.65
CA ARG A 388 24.39 17.04 -2.19
C ARG A 388 24.27 17.36 -0.71
N GLU A 389 25.11 16.72 0.09
CA GLU A 389 25.45 17.13 1.45
C GLU A 389 25.92 18.60 1.46
N VAL A 390 25.39 19.38 2.39
CA VAL A 390 25.94 20.70 2.77
C VAL A 390 26.49 20.56 4.18
N SER A 391 27.80 20.85 4.29
CA SER A 391 28.59 20.97 5.52
C SER A 391 28.12 22.08 6.45
#